data_AF-A0A536I437-F1
#
_entry.id   AF-A0A536I437-F1
#
_cell.length_a   1.000
_cell.length_b   1.000
_cell.length_c   1.000
_cell.angle_alpha   90.00
_cell.angle_beta   90.00
_cell.angle_gamma   90.00
#
_symmetry.space_group_name_H-M   'P 1'
#
loop_
_entity.id
_entity.type
_entity.pdbx_description
1 polymer ?
#
loop_
_entity_poly.entity_id
_entity_poly.type
_entity_poly.pdbx_seq_one_letter_code
_entity_poly.pdbx_strand_id
1 'polypeptide(L)'
;MVDDPTELAAYDARGQNPHQLWSQFFSGGEIRRQIIEDYGIDIGDFVSLELNMSPGGRPVSVLVRGTHDWVDLKGDRFLRTTLGLKSTLVRMIPF
;
A
#
# COMPACT_ATOMS: atom_id res chain seq x y z
N MET A 1 -4.06 -19.95 -32.69
CA MET A 1 -3.78 -20.28 -31.29
C MET A 1 -5.01 -19.89 -30.52
N VAL A 2 -5.67 -20.85 -29.88
CA VAL A 2 -6.76 -20.57 -28.94
C VAL A 2 -6.05 -20.32 -27.62
N ASP A 3 -6.07 -19.08 -27.12
CA ASP A 3 -5.58 -18.77 -25.78
C ASP A 3 -6.28 -19.69 -24.78
N ASP A 4 -5.49 -20.42 -24.00
CA ASP A 4 -5.98 -21.38 -23.04
C ASP A 4 -6.84 -20.62 -22.01
N PRO A 5 -8.07 -21.07 -21.69
CA PRO A 5 -8.92 -20.37 -20.71
C PRO A 5 -8.25 -20.22 -19.33
N THR A 6 -7.22 -21.03 -19.08
CA THR A 6 -6.34 -20.97 -17.90
C THR A 6 -5.44 -19.72 -17.90
N GLU A 7 -4.96 -19.29 -19.07
CA GLU A 7 -4.13 -18.09 -19.23
C GLU A 7 -4.94 -16.81 -18.99
N LEU A 8 -6.18 -16.78 -19.48
CA LEU A 8 -7.13 -15.68 -19.24
C LEU A 8 -7.52 -15.54 -17.75
N ALA A 9 -7.60 -16.65 -17.01
CA ALA A 9 -7.87 -16.63 -15.57
C ALA A 9 -6.67 -16.16 -14.73
N ALA A 10 -5.44 -16.34 -15.23
CA ALA A 10 -4.23 -15.81 -14.61
C ALA A 10 -4.07 -14.29 -14.81
N TYR A 11 -4.69 -13.73 -15.85
CA TYR A 11 -4.73 -12.28 -16.13
C TYR A 11 -5.94 -11.56 -15.53
N ASP A 12 -6.90 -12.26 -14.92
CA ASP A 12 -7.83 -11.59 -14.02
C ASP A 12 -7.04 -11.14 -12.79
N ALA A 13 -6.92 -9.83 -12.56
CA ALA A 13 -6.37 -9.30 -11.32
C ALA A 13 -7.17 -9.72 -10.06
N ARG A 14 -8.28 -10.46 -10.26
CA ARG A 14 -9.12 -11.14 -9.27
C ARG A 14 -9.05 -12.66 -9.34
N GLY A 15 -8.08 -13.26 -10.05
CA GLY A 15 -7.85 -14.70 -10.09
C GLY A 15 -7.99 -15.26 -8.67
N GLN A 16 -8.71 -16.38 -8.51
CA GLN A 16 -9.20 -16.88 -7.21
C GLN A 16 -8.18 -16.64 -6.11
N ASN A 17 -8.33 -15.52 -5.41
CA ASN A 17 -7.46 -15.20 -4.31
C ASN A 17 -7.97 -16.15 -3.21
N PRO A 18 -7.19 -17.15 -2.76
CA PRO A 18 -7.64 -18.04 -1.69
C PRO A 18 -7.91 -17.26 -0.39
N HIS A 19 -7.52 -15.98 -0.35
CA HIS A 19 -7.80 -15.01 0.69
C HIS A 19 -8.90 -14.03 0.23
N GLN A 20 -9.97 -13.96 1.03
CA GLN A 20 -11.07 -13.00 0.85
C GLN A 20 -10.53 -11.57 0.72
N LEU A 21 -11.07 -10.79 -0.24
CA LEU A 21 -10.75 -9.38 -0.38
C LEU A 21 -11.06 -8.66 0.94
N TRP A 22 -10.15 -7.77 1.35
CA TRP A 22 -10.29 -6.98 2.56
C TRP A 22 -10.01 -5.51 2.25
N SER A 23 -10.57 -4.62 3.06
CA SER A 23 -10.31 -3.18 3.02
C SER A 23 -10.07 -2.67 4.43
N GLN A 24 -9.26 -1.64 4.54
CA GLN A 24 -8.99 -0.95 5.79
C GLN A 24 -8.85 0.54 5.50
N PHE A 25 -9.33 1.36 6.43
CA PHE A 25 -9.31 2.81 6.33
C PHE A 25 -8.33 3.36 7.36
N PHE A 26 -7.56 4.35 6.95
CA PHE A 26 -6.64 5.08 7.80
C PHE A 26 -6.91 6.56 7.64
N SER A 27 -7.02 7.27 8.75
CA SER A 27 -7.06 8.73 8.70
C SER A 27 -5.65 9.29 8.47
N GLY A 28 -5.56 10.49 7.89
CA GLY A 28 -4.27 11.16 7.74
C GLY A 28 -3.55 11.39 9.08
N GLY A 29 -4.31 11.71 10.14
CA GLY A 29 -3.75 11.86 11.49
C GLY A 29 -3.21 10.56 12.08
N GLU A 30 -3.81 9.42 11.75
CA GLU A 30 -3.30 8.11 12.15
C GLU A 30 -2.01 7.75 11.40
N ILE A 31 -1.95 8.00 10.09
CA ILE A 31 -0.73 7.80 9.29
C ILE A 31 0.41 8.66 9.83
N ARG A 32 0.16 9.96 10.07
CA ARG A 32 1.16 10.88 10.64
C ARG A 32 1.68 10.37 11.98
N ARG A 33 0.78 9.99 12.90
CA ARG A 33 1.15 9.48 14.24
C ARG A 33 2.07 8.28 14.15
N GLN A 34 1.72 7.31 13.30
CA GLN A 34 2.51 6.09 13.09
C GLN A 34 3.91 6.40 12.52
N ILE A 35 4.03 7.37 11.62
CA ILE A 35 5.33 7.78 11.07
C ILE A 35 6.22 8.40 12.17
N ILE A 36 5.65 9.24 13.03
CA ILE A 36 6.37 9.82 14.17
C ILE A 36 6.82 8.72 15.14
N GLU A 37 5.94 7.78 15.49
CA GLU A 37 6.22 6.71 16.45
C GLU A 37 7.28 5.72 15.94
N ASP A 38 7.18 5.26 14.69
CA ASP A 38 8.06 4.22 14.15
C ASP A 38 9.37 4.75 13.53
N TYR A 39 9.39 6.00 13.08
CA TYR A 39 10.49 6.57 12.30
C TYR A 39 11.04 7.89 12.87
N GLY A 40 10.37 8.52 13.83
CA GLY A 40 10.81 9.78 14.44
C GLY A 40 10.74 10.99 13.51
N ILE A 41 9.95 10.91 12.44
CA ILE A 41 9.81 11.96 11.43
C ILE A 41 8.41 12.58 11.54
N ASP A 42 8.35 13.89 11.71
CA ASP A 42 7.09 14.64 11.67
C ASP A 42 6.90 15.30 10.30
N ILE A 43 6.03 14.72 9.48
CA ILE A 43 5.71 15.22 8.15
C ILE A 43 4.76 16.44 8.16
N GLY A 44 4.25 16.86 9.32
CA GLY A 44 3.13 17.79 9.42
C GLY A 44 1.80 17.12 9.09
N ASP A 45 0.79 17.90 8.69
CA ASP A 45 -0.51 17.33 8.35
C ASP A 45 -0.40 16.48 7.08
N PHE A 46 -1.05 15.32 7.08
CA PHE A 46 -1.04 14.39 5.95
C PHE A 46 -1.65 15.02 4.70
N VAL A 47 -0.95 14.92 3.57
CA VAL A 47 -1.39 15.43 2.27
C VAL A 47 -1.67 14.28 1.30
N SER A 48 -0.69 13.39 1.08
CA SER A 48 -0.85 12.27 0.15
C SER A 48 -0.02 11.05 0.54
N LEU A 49 -0.43 9.91 0.00
CA LEU A 49 0.30 8.65 0.05
C LEU A 49 0.34 8.07 -1.36
N GLU A 50 1.51 7.63 -1.79
CA GLU A 50 1.76 7.07 -3.11
C GLU A 50 2.50 5.73 -2.98
N LEU A 51 2.09 4.74 -3.77
CA LEU A 51 2.71 3.42 -3.79
C LEU A 51 3.62 3.32 -5.01
N ASN A 52 4.91 3.13 -4.78
CA ASN A 52 5.85 2.82 -5.85
C ASN A 52 5.84 1.30 -6.08
N MET A 53 5.22 0.87 -7.18
CA MET A 53 4.96 -0.54 -7.45
C MET A 53 6.12 -1.20 -8.21
N SER A 54 6.46 -2.42 -7.82
CA SER A 54 7.30 -3.31 -8.63
C SER A 54 6.55 -3.77 -9.88
N PRO A 55 7.25 -4.21 -10.93
CA PRO A 55 6.62 -4.84 -12.10
C PRO A 55 5.71 -6.03 -11.74
N GLY A 56 5.97 -6.71 -10.62
CA GLY A 56 5.16 -7.81 -10.10
C GLY A 56 3.96 -7.39 -9.23
N GLY A 57 3.58 -6.11 -9.22
CA GLY A 57 2.39 -5.62 -8.52
C GLY A 57 2.50 -5.51 -7.00
N ARG A 58 3.72 -5.55 -6.45
CA ARG A 58 3.97 -5.34 -5.01
C ARG A 58 4.53 -3.94 -4.75
N PRO A 59 4.06 -3.20 -3.74
CA PRO A 59 4.67 -1.94 -3.33
C PRO A 59 6.12 -2.17 -2.87
N VAL A 60 7.06 -1.54 -3.56
CA VAL A 60 8.50 -1.52 -3.20
C VAL A 60 8.73 -0.46 -2.14
N SER A 61 8.15 0.72 -2.33
CA SER A 61 8.19 1.81 -1.38
C SER A 61 6.87 2.58 -1.32
N VAL A 62 6.71 3.34 -0.24
CA VAL A 62 5.53 4.12 0.08
C VAL A 62 5.99 5.54 0.35
N LEU A 63 5.64 6.45 -0.55
CA LEU A 63 5.94 7.87 -0.41
C LEU A 63 4.79 8.53 0.34
N VAL A 64 5.08 9.10 1.51
CA VAL A 64 4.10 9.86 2.30
C VAL A 64 4.52 11.31 2.31
N ARG A 65 3.61 12.19 1.89
CA ARG A 65 3.81 13.64 1.90
C ARG A 65 2.93 14.28 2.95
N GLY A 66 3.51 15.14 3.77
CA GLY A 66 2.77 16.05 4.63
C GLY A 66 3.04 17.51 4.28
N THR A 67 2.52 18.42 5.08
CA THR A 67 2.65 19.87 4.86
C THR A 67 4.03 20.42 5.14
N HIS A 68 4.84 19.73 5.95
CA HIS A 68 6.17 20.21 6.36
C HIS A 68 7.30 19.40 5.73
N ASP A 69 7.13 18.08 5.63
CA ASP A 69 8.16 17.17 5.13
C ASP A 69 7.54 15.98 4.39
N TRP A 70 8.38 15.13 3.83
CA TRP A 70 8.00 13.89 3.16
C TRP A 70 8.96 12.76 3.54
N VAL A 71 8.47 11.53 3.42
CA VAL A 71 9.28 10.34 3.69
C VAL A 71 8.99 9.25 2.66
N ASP A 72 10.05 8.62 2.16
CA ASP A 72 9.95 7.42 1.34
C ASP A 72 10.28 6.18 2.20
N LEU A 73 9.26 5.37 2.46
CA LEU A 73 9.33 4.25 3.38
C LEU A 73 9.38 2.93 2.62
N LYS A 74 10.16 1.98 3.14
CA LYS A 74 10.18 0.62 2.59
C LYS A 74 8.79 -0.01 2.71
N GLY A 75 8.22 -0.42 1.56
CA GLY A 75 6.79 -0.74 1.46
C GLY A 75 6.36 -1.92 2.33
N ASP A 76 7.15 -2.98 2.40
CA ASP A 76 6.88 -4.14 3.26
C ASP A 76 6.87 -3.78 4.75
N ARG A 77 7.86 -2.97 5.18
CA ARG A 77 7.96 -2.55 6.57
C ARG A 77 6.77 -1.69 6.96
N PHE A 78 6.49 -0.63 6.20
CA PHE A 78 5.42 0.30 6.53
C PHE A 78 4.03 -0.37 6.47
N LEU A 79 3.71 -1.07 5.38
CA LEU A 79 2.37 -1.64 5.21
C LEU A 79 2.10 -2.78 6.21
N ARG A 80 3.07 -3.66 6.45
CA ARG A 80 2.83 -4.84 7.30
C ARG A 80 3.11 -4.59 8.78
N THR A 81 4.17 -3.85 9.09
CA THR A 81 4.62 -3.67 10.48
C THR A 81 3.95 -2.45 11.10
N THR A 82 4.03 -1.30 10.43
CA THR A 82 3.48 -0.03 10.93
C THR A 82 1.95 0.02 10.83
N LEU A 83 1.40 -0.26 9.64
CA LEU A 83 -0.07 -0.23 9.43
C LEU A 83 -0.79 -1.54 9.77
N GLY A 84 -0.05 -2.61 10.08
CA GLY A 84 -0.63 -3.90 10.48
C GLY A 84 -1.48 -4.59 9.41
N LEU A 85 -1.23 -4.31 8.12
CA LEU A 85 -2.03 -4.88 7.03
C LEU A 85 -1.83 -6.39 6.90
N LYS A 86 -2.92 -7.10 6.59
CA LYS A 86 -2.91 -8.57 6.39
C LYS A 86 -2.02 -9.02 5.24
N SER A 87 -1.80 -8.13 4.26
CA SER A 87 -0.97 -8.37 3.09
C SER A 87 -0.39 -7.05 2.59
N THR A 88 0.76 -7.12 1.90
CA THR A 88 1.36 -6.00 1.19
C THR A 88 0.88 -5.90 -0.25
N LEU A 89 0.12 -6.89 -0.76
CA LEU A 89 -0.60 -6.78 -2.03
C LEU A 89 -1.83 -5.90 -1.82
N VAL A 90 -1.62 -4.59 -1.96
CA VAL A 90 -2.64 -3.57 -1.74
C VAL A 90 -2.74 -2.66 -2.95
N ARG A 91 -3.90 -2.04 -3.10
CA ARG A 91 -4.13 -0.91 -4.00
C ARG A 91 -4.77 0.20 -3.20
N MET A 92 -4.43 1.44 -3.53
CA MET A 92 -5.15 2.58 -2.97
C MET A 92 -6.41 2.85 -3.78
N ILE A 93 -7.49 3.20 -3.07
CA ILE A 93 -8.72 3.70 -3.66
C ILE A 93 -8.87 5.11 -3.10
N PRO A 94 -8.66 6.17 -3.92
CA PRO A 94 -8.91 7.53 -3.47
C PRO A 94 -10.40 7.69 -3.15
N PHE A 95 -10.70 8.47 -2.12
CA PHE A 95 -12.05 8.80 -1.67
C PHE A 95 -12.48 10.17 -2.20
#